data_AF-A0A2H1KGV5-F1
#
_entry.id   AF-A0A2H1KGV5-F1
#
_cell.length_a   1.000
_cell.length_b   1.000
_cell.length_c   1.000
_cell.angle_alpha   90.00
_cell.angle_beta   90.00
_cell.angle_gamma   90.00
#
_symmetry.space_group_name_H-M   'P 1'
#
loop_
_entity.id
_entity.type
_entity.pdbx_description
1 polymer ?
#
loop_
_entity_poly.entity_id
_entity_poly.type
_entity_poly.pdbx_seq_one_letter_code
_entity_poly.pdbx_strand_id
1 'polypeptide(L)' 'MDISVHELFTDRVFNAGTSFAGKQYAAGRAAELIAEDPSRTAQQLVEKLREEADAAKLEFERVRGDD' A
#
# COMPACT_ATOMS: atom_id res chain seq x y z
N MET A 1 -20.91 -19.95 -12.67
CA MET A 1 -19.75 -19.07 -12.89
C MET A 1 -18.53 -19.90 -12.54
N ASP A 2 -17.86 -20.41 -13.57
CA ASP A 2 -16.60 -21.17 -13.43
C ASP A 2 -15.48 -20.13 -13.51
N ILE A 3 -14.95 -19.70 -12.36
CA ILE A 3 -13.78 -18.82 -12.33
C ILE A 3 -12.61 -19.71 -12.72
N SER A 4 -11.94 -19.36 -13.82
CA SER A 4 -10.84 -20.18 -14.33
C SER A 4 -9.77 -20.29 -13.26
N VAL A 5 -9.28 -21.50 -12.99
CA VAL A 5 -8.17 -21.75 -12.07
C VAL A 5 -6.97 -20.85 -12.40
N HIS A 6 -6.81 -20.47 -13.67
CA HIS A 6 -5.81 -19.53 -14.15
C HIS A 6 -5.99 -18.09 -13.64
N GLU A 7 -7.24 -17.60 -13.54
CA GLU A 7 -7.54 -16.28 -12.94
C GLU A 7 -7.23 -16.26 -11.45
N LEU A 8 -7.56 -17.33 -10.72
CA LEU A 8 -7.26 -17.45 -9.28
C LEU A 8 -5.75 -17.47 -8.98
N PHE A 9 -4.94 -18.14 -9.80
CA PHE A 9 -3.48 -18.15 -9.63
C PHE A 9 -2.85 -16.82 -10.01
N THR A 10 -3.35 -16.17 -11.07
CA THR A 10 -2.88 -14.86 -11.52
C THR A 10 -3.17 -13.80 -10.46
N ASP A 11 -4.39 -13.78 -9.90
CA ASP A 11 -4.77 -12.87 -8.83
C ASP A 11 -3.98 -13.10 -7.54
N ARG A 12 -3.65 -14.36 -7.22
CA ARG A 12 -2.90 -14.67 -5.99
C ARG A 12 -1.44 -14.24 -6.09
N VAL A 13 -0.80 -14.47 -7.22
CA VAL A 13 0.59 -14.02 -7.47
C VAL A 13 0.65 -12.50 -7.58
N PHE A 14 -0.30 -11.88 -8.27
CA PHE A 14 -0.41 -10.43 -8.35
C PHE A 14 -0.64 -9.79 -6.97
N ASN A 15 -1.57 -10.32 -6.17
CA ASN A 15 -1.79 -9.86 -4.80
C ASN A 15 -0.59 -10.08 -3.88
N ALA A 16 0.15 -11.18 -4.05
CA ALA A 16 1.37 -11.41 -3.29
C ALA A 16 2.47 -10.39 -3.67
N GLY A 17 2.60 -10.08 -4.96
CA GLY A 17 3.53 -9.08 -5.48
C GLY A 17 3.21 -7.67 -5.01
N THR A 18 1.95 -7.25 -5.08
CA THR A 18 1.50 -5.94 -4.58
C THR A 18 1.58 -5.84 -3.06
N SER A 19 1.26 -6.91 -2.33
CA SER A 19 1.43 -6.96 -0.88
C SER A 19 2.90 -6.83 -0.47
N PHE A 20 3.81 -7.50 -1.20
CA PHE A 20 5.25 -7.39 -0.94
C PHE A 20 5.79 -5.99 -1.23
N ALA A 21 5.43 -5.42 -2.38
CA ALA A 21 5.81 -4.05 -2.75
C ALA A 21 5.29 -3.02 -1.73
N GLY A 22 4.03 -3.14 -1.31
CA GLY A 22 3.44 -2.27 -0.29
C GLY A 22 4.16 -2.37 1.07
N LYS A 23 4.58 -3.58 1.48
CA LYS A 23 5.37 -3.77 2.71
C LYS A 23 6.76 -3.16 2.62
N GLN A 24 7.44 -3.32 1.47
CA GLN A 24 8.76 -2.72 1.25
C GLN A 24 8.69 -1.20 1.27
N TYR A 25 7.70 -0.61 0.59
CA TYR A 25 7.45 0.83 0.63
C TYR A 25 7.20 1.31 2.06
N ALA A 26 6.27 0.67 2.79
CA ALA A 26 5.95 1.05 4.16
C ALA A 26 7.15 0.97 5.10
N ALA A 27 8.00 -0.05 4.95
CA ALA A 27 9.22 -0.19 5.75
C ALA A 27 10.24 0.92 5.44
N GLY A 28 10.47 1.24 4.16
CA GLY A 28 11.34 2.34 3.75
C GLY A 28 10.83 3.68 4.25
N ARG A 29 9.54 3.97 4.05
CA ARG A 29 8.95 5.22 4.49
C ARG A 29 8.91 5.36 6.01
N ALA A 30 8.67 4.28 6.76
CA ALA A 30 8.80 4.30 8.22
C ALA A 30 10.23 4.64 8.67
N ALA A 31 11.26 4.12 7.99
CA ALA A 31 12.65 4.43 8.31
C ALA A 31 12.96 5.92 8.07
N GLU A 32 12.46 6.50 6.97
CA GLU A 32 12.59 7.92 6.69
C GLU A 32 11.85 8.78 7.72
N LEU A 33 10.62 8.41 8.09
CA LEU A 33 9.83 9.10 9.11
C LEU A 33 10.52 9.07 10.48
N ILE A 34 11.20 7.98 10.85
CA ILE A 34 12.00 7.88 12.08
C ILE A 34 13.27 8.74 11.98
N ALA A 35 13.90 8.80 10.81
CA ALA A 35 15.08 9.64 10.60
C ALA A 35 14.76 11.14 10.71
N GLU A 36 13.56 11.55 10.28
CA GLU A 36 13.05 12.92 10.45
C GLU A 36 12.78 13.27 11.93
N ASP A 37 12.19 12.34 12.67
CA ASP A 37 11.88 12.52 14.09
C ASP A 37 11.96 11.17 14.84
N PRO A 38 13.08 10.91 15.54
CA PRO A 38 13.29 9.67 16.28
C PRO A 38 12.36 9.47 17.47
N SER A 39 11.63 10.51 17.90
CA SER A 39 10.69 10.42 19.02
C SER A 39 9.33 9.83 18.61
N ARG A 40 9.10 9.66 17.31
CA ARG A 40 7.85 9.10 16.78
C ARG A 40 7.60 7.69 17.32
N THR A 41 6.40 7.51 17.86
CA THR A 41 5.89 6.21 18.27
C THR A 41 5.49 5.37 17.06
N ALA A 42 5.45 4.04 17.24
CA ALA A 42 4.95 3.13 16.22
C ALA A 42 3.53 3.49 15.76
N GLN A 43 2.68 3.97 16.67
CA GLN A 43 1.32 4.40 16.34
C GLN A 43 1.31 5.59 15.38
N GLN A 44 2.13 6.62 15.63
CA GLN A 44 2.24 7.79 14.76
C GLN A 44 2.79 7.42 13.37
N LEU A 45 3.72 6.48 13.30
CA LEU A 45 4.24 5.98 12.02
C LEU A 45 3.15 5.26 11.23
N VAL A 46 2.36 4.39 11.87
CA VAL A 46 1.26 3.69 11.22
C VAL A 46 0.18 4.66 10.75
N GLU A 47 -0.14 5.68 11.55
CA GLU A 47 -1.11 6.71 11.18
C GLU A 47 -0.66 7.48 9.93
N LYS A 48 0.61 7.91 9.88
CA LYS A 48 1.19 8.57 8.70
C LYS A 48 1.16 7.68 7.45
N LEU A 49 1.54 6.42 7.58
CA LEU A 49 1.50 5.48 6.46
C LEU A 49 0.07 5.22 5.97
N ARG A 50 -0.92 5.24 6.87
CA ARG A 50 -2.33 5.13 6.49
C ARG A 50 -2.81 6.39 5.76
N GLU A 51 -2.47 7.58 6.24
CA GLU A 51 -2.77 8.85 5.56
C GLU A 51 -2.22 8.86 4.13
N GLU A 52 -0.97 8.44 3.93
CA GLU A 52 -0.36 8.32 2.59
C GLU A 52 -1.09 7.30 1.71
N ALA A 53 -1.47 6.14 2.27
CA ALA A 53 -2.22 5.12 1.53
C ALA A 53 -3.62 5.60 1.12
N ASP A 54 -4.31 6.33 2.00
CA ASP A 54 -5.63 6.90 1.71
C ASP A 54 -5.54 8.00 0.65
N ALA A 55 -4.50 8.83 0.68
CA ALA A 55 -4.25 9.83 -0.36
C ALA A 55 -3.98 9.18 -1.73
N ALA A 56 -3.12 8.17 -1.77
CA ALA A 56 -2.84 7.42 -3.00
C ALA A 56 -4.10 6.74 -3.57
N LYS A 57 -4.95 6.20 -2.69
CA LYS A 57 -6.26 5.64 -3.08
C LYS A 57 -7.16 6.71 -3.68
N LEU A 58 -7.25 7.87 -3.06
CA LEU A 58 -8.09 8.97 -3.54
C LEU A 58 -7.61 9.50 -4.90
N GLU A 59 -6.29 9.60 -5.10
CA GLU A 59 -5.71 9.96 -6.40
C GLU A 59 -6.04 8.92 -7.47
N PHE A 60 -5.93 7.63 -7.15
CA PHE A 60 -6.30 6.56 -8.06
C PHE A 60 -7.80 6.59 -8.43
N GLU A 61 -8.67 6.76 -7.45
CA GLU A 61 -10.12 6.86 -7.66
C GLU A 61 -10.48 8.08 -8.52
N ARG A 62 -9.80 9.21 -8.32
CA ARG A 62 -9.98 10.40 -9.14
C ARG A 62 -9.58 10.16 -10.59
N VAL A 63 -8.38 9.60 -10.83
CA VAL A 63 -7.91 9.29 -12.19
C VAL A 63 -8.84 8.31 -12.90
N ARG A 64 -9.42 7.35 -12.16
CA ARG A 64 -10.38 6.38 -12.70
C ARG A 64 -11.77 6.97 -12.96
N GLY A 65 -12.18 8.00 -12.22
CA GLY A 65 -13.49 8.65 -12.38
C GLY A 65 -13.53 9.73 -13.47
N ASP A 66 -12.35 10.16 -13.94
CA ASP A 66 -12.17 11.10 -15.06
C ASP A 66 -12.07 10.39 -16.44
N ASP A 67 -12.34 9.07 -16.49
CA ASP A 67 -12.38 8.19 -17.67
C ASP A 67 -13.83 7.74 -17.97
#